data_AF-A0A413T1F0-F1
#
_entry.id   AF-A0A413T1F0-F1
#
_cell.length_a   1.000
_cell.length_b   1.000
_cell.length_c   1.000
_cell.angle_alpha   90.00
_cell.angle_beta   90.00
_cell.angle_gamma   90.00
#
_symmetry.space_group_name_H-M   'P 1'
#
loop_
_entity.id
_entity.type
_entity.pdbx_description
1 polymer ?
#
loop_
_entity_poly.entity_id
_entity_poly.type
_entity_poly.pdbx_seq_one_letter_code
_entity_poly.pdbx_strand_id
1 'polypeptide(L)'
;FGTNNNVNKYTENKSINTNSLTNENSEVEGYWIIAVDNKLNVYKKDKKTIMAETDIDISDFSLKEKNMLQNGVYYENAEELFKYLESNTS
;
A
#
# COMPACT_ATOMS: atom_id res chain seq x y z
N PHE A 1 20.66 -27.01 51.12
CA PHE A 1 21.47 -27.00 49.88
C PHE A 1 21.04 -28.17 49.02
N GLY A 2 20.45 -27.91 47.85
CA GLY A 2 19.99 -28.94 46.91
C GLY A 2 19.11 -28.30 45.85
N THR A 3 19.53 -28.40 44.59
CA THR A 3 19.23 -27.50 43.46
C THR A 3 17.88 -27.77 42.78
N ASN A 4 17.22 -26.68 42.36
CA ASN A 4 16.08 -26.68 41.45
C ASN A 4 16.53 -27.11 40.04
N ASN A 5 15.93 -28.18 39.51
CA ASN A 5 16.08 -28.59 38.11
C ASN A 5 15.08 -27.83 37.25
N ASN A 6 15.53 -26.74 36.62
CA ASN A 6 14.77 -26.06 35.57
C ASN A 6 15.25 -26.61 34.22
N VAL A 7 14.42 -27.47 33.60
CA VAL A 7 14.70 -28.04 32.29
C VAL A 7 14.27 -27.03 31.23
N ASN A 8 15.23 -26.25 30.74
CA ASN A 8 15.07 -25.43 29.55
C ASN A 8 14.76 -26.33 28.34
N LYS A 9 13.57 -26.16 27.77
CA LYS A 9 13.24 -26.62 26.41
C LYS A 9 12.92 -25.38 25.57
N TYR A 10 13.92 -24.88 24.87
CA TYR A 10 13.69 -24.20 23.59
C TYR A 10 13.38 -25.33 22.57
N THR A 11 12.47 -25.22 21.61
CA THR A 11 12.38 -24.19 20.59
C THR A 11 11.10 -24.41 19.74
N GLU A 12 10.62 -23.32 19.12
CA GLU A 12 9.80 -23.26 17.89
C GLU A 12 8.31 -23.63 17.92
N ASN A 13 7.51 -22.61 18.20
CA ASN A 13 6.62 -22.03 17.19
C ASN A 13 6.35 -20.57 17.55
N LYS A 14 7.01 -19.67 16.82
CA LYS A 14 6.67 -18.25 16.76
C LYS A 14 5.30 -18.17 16.09
N SER A 15 4.23 -18.42 16.85
CA SER A 15 2.92 -17.85 16.56
C SER A 15 3.15 -16.34 16.61
N ILE A 16 3.40 -15.79 15.42
CA ILE A 16 3.42 -14.35 15.21
C ILE A 16 2.15 -13.83 15.85
N ASN A 17 2.38 -13.09 16.92
CA ASN A 17 1.40 -12.36 17.66
C ASN A 17 0.56 -11.59 16.63
N THR A 18 -0.70 -11.97 16.44
CA THR A 18 -1.69 -11.10 15.80
C THR A 18 -1.96 -9.99 16.80
N ASN A 19 -0.95 -9.16 17.01
CA ASN A 19 -1.11 -7.80 17.44
C ASN A 19 -1.90 -7.12 16.32
N SER A 20 -3.22 -7.30 16.38
CA SER A 20 -4.18 -6.31 15.94
C SER A 20 -3.96 -5.07 16.82
N LEU A 21 -2.85 -4.40 16.54
CA LEU A 21 -2.56 -3.02 16.84
C LEU A 21 -3.24 -2.29 15.67
N THR A 22 -4.31 -1.53 15.82
CA THR A 22 -4.70 -0.70 16.97
C THR A 22 -6.15 -0.22 16.78
N ASN A 23 -6.88 -0.07 17.89
CA ASN A 23 -8.08 0.76 17.92
C ASN A 23 -7.64 2.23 17.96
N GLU A 24 -7.68 2.94 16.85
CA GLU A 24 -7.52 4.39 16.82
C GLU A 24 -8.14 4.92 15.53
N ASN A 25 -9.21 5.71 15.64
CA ASN A 25 -9.91 6.45 14.57
C ASN A 25 -9.53 5.95 13.17
N SER A 26 -10.24 4.96 12.61
CA SER A 26 -9.89 4.44 11.28
C SER A 26 -9.85 5.62 10.31
N GLU A 27 -8.66 6.14 10.03
CA GLU A 27 -8.50 7.19 9.06
C GLU A 27 -9.02 6.55 7.79
N VAL A 28 -10.14 7.07 7.29
CA VAL A 28 -10.77 6.57 6.06
C VAL A 28 -9.64 6.43 5.05
N GLU A 29 -9.37 5.19 4.65
CA GLU A 29 -8.35 4.87 3.67
C GLU A 29 -8.70 5.56 2.35
N GLY A 30 -7.68 5.82 1.54
CA GLY A 30 -7.89 6.55 0.31
C GLY A 30 -6.58 6.86 -0.39
N TYR A 31 -6.56 6.63 -1.70
CA TYR A 31 -5.38 6.73 -2.52
C TYR A 31 -5.71 7.50 -3.80
N TRP A 32 -4.77 8.34 -4.24
CA TRP A 32 -4.85 9.00 -5.54
C TRP A 32 -3.76 8.46 -6.45
N ILE A 33 -4.12 8.08 -7.67
CA ILE A 33 -3.17 7.88 -8.76
C ILE A 33 -3.12 9.16 -9.57
N ILE A 34 -1.92 9.72 -9.72
CA ILE A 34 -1.69 10.93 -10.52
C ILE A 34 -0.53 10.68 -11.48
N ALA A 35 -0.70 11.09 -12.73
CA ALA A 35 0.38 11.09 -13.70
C ALA A 35 1.25 12.34 -13.56
N VAL A 36 2.56 12.13 -13.37
CA VAL A 36 3.58 13.19 -13.42
C VAL A 36 4.66 12.71 -14.39
N ASP A 37 5.00 13.55 -15.37
CA ASP A 37 6.04 13.25 -16.38
C ASP A 37 5.86 11.87 -17.05
N ASN A 38 4.62 11.56 -17.47
CA ASN A 38 4.20 10.28 -18.07
C ASN A 38 4.40 9.03 -17.19
N LYS A 39 4.64 9.19 -15.88
CA LYS A 39 4.67 8.08 -14.92
C LYS A 39 3.56 8.19 -13.89
N LEU A 40 3.03 7.05 -13.46
CA LEU A 40 2.04 7.02 -12.38
C LEU A 40 2.71 7.14 -11.01
N ASN A 41 2.12 7.97 -10.15
CA ASN A 41 2.49 8.13 -8.75
C ASN A 41 1.26 7.94 -7.87
N VAL A 42 1.46 7.28 -6.72
CA VAL A 42 0.42 7.02 -5.73
C VAL A 42 0.59 7.99 -4.57
N TYR A 43 -0.48 8.69 -4.23
CA TYR A 43 -0.56 9.61 -3.11
C TYR A 43 -1.58 9.12 -2.08
N LYS A 44 -1.41 9.54 -0.83
CA LYS A 44 -2.46 9.40 0.19
C LYS A 44 -3.69 10.24 -0.15
N LYS A 45 -4.80 10.05 0.57
CA LYS A 45 -6.05 10.80 0.41
C LYS A 45 -5.90 12.32 0.42
N ASP A 46 -4.86 12.83 1.10
CA ASP A 46 -4.52 14.25 1.17
C ASP A 46 -4.02 14.84 -0.18
N LYS A 47 -3.77 13.98 -1.17
CA LYS A 47 -3.28 14.28 -2.52
C LYS A 47 -1.95 15.05 -2.52
N LYS A 48 -1.18 14.94 -1.44
CA LYS A 48 0.07 15.68 -1.20
C LYS A 48 1.19 14.74 -0.80
N THR A 49 0.90 13.79 0.08
CA THR A 49 1.89 12.83 0.56
C THR A 49 2.05 11.72 -0.48
N ILE A 50 3.19 11.69 -1.16
CA ILE A 50 3.56 10.58 -2.04
C ILE A 50 3.73 9.33 -1.19
N MET A 51 3.05 8.26 -1.57
CA MET A 51 3.14 6.94 -0.95
C MET A 51 4.06 6.02 -1.76
N ALA A 52 3.98 6.08 -3.08
CA ALA A 52 4.84 5.31 -3.97
C ALA A 52 5.00 6.02 -5.32
N GLU A 53 6.20 5.95 -5.87
CA GLU A 53 6.46 6.25 -7.28
C GLU A 53 6.46 4.93 -8.04
N THR A 54 5.89 4.91 -9.25
CA THR A 54 5.82 3.68 -10.06
C THR A 54 6.58 3.86 -11.37
N ASP A 55 7.00 2.74 -11.95
CA ASP A 55 7.62 2.70 -13.28
C ASP A 55 6.60 2.47 -14.41
N ILE A 56 5.30 2.61 -14.12
CA ILE A 56 4.24 2.48 -15.12
C ILE A 56 4.26 3.73 -16.01
N ASP A 57 4.67 3.53 -17.26
CA ASP A 57 4.66 4.57 -18.30
C ASP A 57 3.28 4.64 -18.95
N ILE A 58 2.71 5.84 -19.01
CA ILE A 58 1.40 6.09 -19.62
C ILE A 58 1.50 6.71 -21.01
N SER A 59 2.68 6.72 -21.64
CA SER A 59 2.93 7.35 -22.94
C SER A 59 2.02 6.80 -24.06
N ASP A 60 1.59 5.55 -23.97
CA ASP A 60 0.69 4.93 -24.95
C ASP A 60 -0.79 5.05 -24.59
N PHE A 61 -1.13 5.65 -23.45
CA PHE A 61 -2.51 5.81 -23.02
C PHE A 61 -3.23 6.84 -23.90
N SER A 62 -4.56 6.71 -24.01
CA SER A 62 -5.35 7.69 -24.73
C SER A 62 -5.26 9.07 -24.08
N LEU A 63 -5.45 10.13 -24.88
CA LEU A 63 -5.45 11.51 -24.36
C LEU A 63 -6.50 11.69 -23.24
N LYS A 64 -7.63 10.99 -23.34
CA LYS A 64 -8.68 11.01 -22.31
C LYS A 64 -8.15 10.46 -20.99
N GLU A 65 -7.51 9.31 -21.00
CA GLU A 65 -6.95 8.68 -19.80
C GLU A 65 -5.83 9.52 -19.19
N LYS A 66 -4.92 10.03 -20.02
CA LYS A 66 -3.86 10.94 -19.58
C LYS A 66 -4.44 12.18 -18.87
N ASN A 67 -5.48 12.79 -19.43
CA ASN A 67 -6.15 13.94 -18.82
C ASN A 67 -6.83 13.58 -17.49
N MET A 68 -7.43 12.39 -17.39
CA MET A 68 -7.99 11.91 -16.12
C MET A 68 -6.90 11.70 -15.06
N LEU A 69 -5.78 11.09 -15.45
CA LEU A 69 -4.66 10.81 -14.55
C LEU A 69 -3.89 12.08 -14.15
N GLN A 70 -3.80 13.10 -15.00
CA GLN A 70 -3.27 14.41 -14.62
C GLN A 70 -4.14 15.09 -13.56
N ASN A 71 -5.47 14.96 -13.66
CA ASN A 71 -6.39 15.46 -12.64
C ASN A 71 -6.42 14.58 -11.38
N GLY A 72 -5.96 13.33 -11.49
CA GLY A 72 -5.93 12.33 -10.44
C GLY A 72 -7.20 11.46 -10.42
N VAL A 73 -7.00 10.16 -10.19
CA VAL A 73 -8.07 9.18 -10.00
C VAL A 73 -8.01 8.66 -8.55
N TYR A 74 -9.15 8.64 -7.88
CA TYR A 74 -9.24 8.26 -6.47
C TYR A 74 -9.75 6.83 -6.29
N TYR A 75 -9.17 6.13 -5.32
CA TYR A 75 -9.52 4.76 -4.92
C TYR A 75 -9.73 4.73 -3.41
N GLU A 76 -10.83 4.15 -2.95
CA GLU A 76 -11.23 4.13 -1.54
C GLU A 76 -10.41 3.15 -0.70
N ASN A 77 -9.78 2.16 -1.34
CA ASN A 77 -9.04 1.11 -0.65
C ASN A 77 -7.84 0.63 -1.49
N ALA A 78 -6.91 -0.05 -0.82
CA ALA A 78 -5.68 -0.52 -1.44
C ALA A 78 -5.92 -1.62 -2.49
N GLU A 79 -6.96 -2.44 -2.32
CA GLU A 79 -7.26 -3.55 -3.25
C GLU A 79 -7.62 -3.04 -4.65
N GLU A 80 -8.51 -2.04 -4.75
CA GLU A 80 -8.87 -1.44 -6.03
C GLU A 80 -7.68 -0.72 -6.68
N LEU A 81 -6.86 -0.05 -5.87
CA LEU A 81 -5.61 0.57 -6.32
C LEU A 81 -4.69 -0.49 -6.95
N PHE A 82 -4.42 -1.59 -6.25
CA PHE A 82 -3.53 -2.63 -6.75
C PHE A 82 -4.06 -3.28 -8.01
N LYS A 83 -5.36 -3.61 -8.08
CA LYS A 83 -5.98 -4.14 -9.30
C LYS A 83 -5.77 -3.23 -10.50
N TYR A 84 -5.90 -1.92 -10.30
CA TYR A 84 -5.63 -0.96 -11.37
C TYR A 84 -4.17 -0.98 -11.79
N LEU A 85 -3.22 -0.90 -10.84
CA LEU A 85 -1.80 -0.89 -11.16
C LEU A 85 -1.38 -2.18 -11.89
N GLU A 86 -1.81 -3.34 -11.41
CA GLU A 86 -1.55 -4.64 -12.04
C GLU A 86 -2.10 -4.72 -13.48
N SER A 87 -3.29 -4.16 -13.72
CA SER A 87 -3.89 -4.13 -15.06
C SER A 87 -3.11 -3.26 -16.06
N ASN A 88 -2.24 -2.38 -15.57
CA ASN A 88 -1.43 -1.45 -16.38
C ASN A 88 0.07 -1.81 -16.39
N THR A 89 0.48 -2.86 -15.67
CA THR A 89 1.81 -3.47 -15.75
C THR A 89 1.70 -4.79 -16.53
N SER A 90 1.94 -4.78 -17.84
CA SER A 90 2.11 -5.99 -18.66
C SER A 90 3.58 -6.24 -18.99
#